data_AF-A0A845YDJ8-F1
#
_entry.id   AF-A0A845YDJ8-F1
#
_cell.length_a   1.000
_cell.length_b   1.000
_cell.length_c   1.000
_cell.angle_alpha   90.00
_cell.angle_beta   90.00
_cell.angle_gamma   90.00
#
_symmetry.space_group_name_H-M   'P 1'
#
loop_
_entity.id
_entity.type
_entity.pdbx_description
1 polymer ?
#
loop_
_entity_poly.entity_id
_entity_poly.type
_entity_poly.pdbx_seq_one_letter_code
_entity_poly.pdbx_strand_id
1 'polypeptide(L)'
;MGQSIDVAVAFLGGTIISVKGGYRVLQHPKKNHIFNRLADARWFLAVYWCDQFPTPAGILTHDGQVTFQNHAALALGETLFLPLQLRKAVFSHCLTLMPGELATYVIEQACQGNKHQVEIMGLDIDPRYGRVALVRTKYSDSLTSF
;
A
#
# COMPACT_ATOMS: atom_id res chain seq x y z
N MET A 1 -26.19 24.51 9.55
CA MET A 1 -25.61 23.77 10.68
C MET A 1 -24.26 23.22 10.26
N GLY A 2 -23.17 23.83 10.73
CA GLY A 2 -21.81 23.40 10.38
C GLY A 2 -21.49 22.09 11.09
N GLN A 3 -21.05 21.08 10.36
CA GLN A 3 -20.44 19.89 10.96
C GLN A 3 -19.13 20.34 11.60
N SER A 4 -19.03 20.30 12.93
CA SER A 4 -17.76 20.49 13.61
C SER A 4 -16.81 19.36 13.21
N ILE A 5 -15.65 19.74 12.68
CA ILE A 5 -14.55 18.80 12.43
C ILE A 5 -13.72 18.82 13.69
N ASP A 6 -13.75 17.74 14.45
CA ASP A 6 -13.05 17.69 15.73
C ASP A 6 -11.56 17.35 15.55
N VAL A 7 -11.22 16.53 14.55
CA VAL A 7 -9.83 16.12 14.23
C VAL A 7 -9.68 15.85 12.73
N ALA A 8 -8.56 16.28 12.13
CA ALA A 8 -8.15 15.92 10.79
C ALA A 8 -6.79 15.22 10.81
N VAL A 9 -6.65 14.11 10.07
CA VAL A 9 -5.43 13.32 9.95
C VAL A 9 -5.08 13.14 8.49
N ALA A 10 -3.82 13.42 8.13
CA ALA A 10 -3.28 13.10 6.82
C ALA A 10 -2.74 11.66 6.80
N PHE A 11 -3.01 10.92 5.73
CA PHE A 11 -2.50 9.56 5.53
C PHE A 11 -2.39 9.26 4.04
N LEU A 12 -1.19 8.91 3.55
CA LEU A 12 -0.92 8.60 2.13
C LEU A 12 -1.53 9.64 1.17
N GLY A 13 -1.18 10.91 1.35
CA GLY A 13 -1.73 12.04 0.55
C GLY A 13 -3.23 12.28 0.71
N GLY A 14 -3.93 11.42 1.46
CA GLY A 14 -5.35 11.52 1.77
C GLY A 14 -5.62 12.29 3.05
N THR A 15 -6.88 12.72 3.20
CA THR A 15 -7.34 13.44 4.40
C THR A 15 -8.52 12.70 5.02
N ILE A 16 -8.36 12.31 6.28
CA ILE A 16 -9.41 11.71 7.10
C ILE A 16 -9.87 12.77 8.10
N ILE A 17 -11.18 12.99 8.18
CA ILE A 17 -11.78 13.89 9.15
C ILE A 17 -12.70 13.12 10.10
N SER A 18 -12.65 13.44 11.38
CA SER A 18 -13.63 12.96 12.36
C SER A 18 -14.94 13.73 12.18
N VAL A 19 -16.04 13.00 12.17
CA VAL A 19 -17.40 13.53 12.05
C VAL A 19 -18.31 12.80 13.02
N LYS A 20 -19.50 13.35 13.29
CA LYS A 20 -20.51 12.65 14.10
C LYS A 20 -20.79 11.26 13.50
N GLY A 21 -20.52 10.22 14.28
CA GLY A 21 -20.74 8.82 13.90
C GLY A 21 -19.53 8.09 13.30
N GLY A 22 -18.36 8.74 13.13
CA GLY A 22 -17.15 8.05 12.69
C GLY A 22 -16.15 8.94 11.95
N TYR A 23 -15.65 8.43 10.82
CA TYR A 23 -14.57 9.03 10.04
C TYR A 23 -14.96 9.14 8.57
N ARG A 24 -14.70 10.30 7.96
CA ARG A 24 -14.91 10.52 6.53
C ARG A 24 -13.57 10.73 5.84
N VAL A 25 -13.40 10.14 4.67
CA VAL A 25 -12.23 10.36 3.79
C VAL A 25 -12.62 11.32 2.68
N LEU A 26 -11.88 12.41 2.48
CA LEU A 26 -12.24 13.43 1.49
C LEU A 26 -12.11 12.92 0.03
N GLN A 27 -11.16 12.03 -0.21
CA GLN A 27 -10.89 11.40 -1.50
C GLN A 27 -11.91 10.29 -1.83
N HIS A 28 -12.82 9.96 -0.91
CA HIS A 28 -13.81 8.93 -1.15
C HIS A 28 -14.83 9.38 -2.21
N PRO A 29 -15.11 8.57 -3.26
CA PRO A 29 -16.01 8.98 -4.35
C PRO A 29 -17.43 9.27 -3.85
N LYS A 30 -17.89 8.54 -2.83
CA LYS A 30 -19.12 8.86 -2.10
C LYS A 30 -18.79 9.83 -0.97
N LYS A 31 -18.97 11.13 -1.20
CA LYS A 31 -18.64 12.22 -0.25
C LYS A 31 -19.31 12.12 1.12
N ASN A 32 -20.40 11.37 1.24
CA ASN A 32 -21.15 11.20 2.50
C ASN A 32 -20.90 9.83 3.16
N HIS A 33 -19.97 9.02 2.64
CA HIS A 33 -19.62 7.77 3.28
C HIS A 33 -18.88 8.01 4.59
N ILE A 34 -19.28 7.27 5.63
CA ILE A 34 -18.71 7.36 6.97
C ILE A 34 -18.22 5.95 7.33
N PHE A 35 -16.92 5.86 7.61
CA PHE A 35 -16.29 4.68 8.17
C PHE A 35 -16.48 4.68 9.68
N ASN A 36 -16.80 3.52 10.24
CA ASN A 36 -16.99 3.37 11.68
C ASN A 36 -15.66 3.46 12.45
N ARG A 37 -14.53 3.07 11.82
CA ARG A 37 -13.21 3.02 12.45
C ARG A 37 -12.19 3.80 11.63
N LEU A 38 -11.23 4.42 12.31
CA LEU A 38 -10.10 5.10 11.66
C LEU A 38 -9.25 4.13 10.82
N ALA A 39 -9.11 2.89 11.30
CA ALA A 39 -8.42 1.82 10.58
C ALA A 39 -9.05 1.55 9.20
N ASP A 40 -10.38 1.50 9.10
CA ASP A 40 -11.08 1.27 7.84
C ASP A 40 -10.85 2.43 6.86
N ALA A 41 -10.85 3.67 7.36
CA ALA A 41 -10.56 4.86 6.58
C ALA A 41 -9.10 4.89 6.07
N ARG A 42 -8.13 4.50 6.91
CA ARG A 42 -6.73 4.33 6.52
C ARG A 42 -6.56 3.19 5.51
N TRP A 43 -7.26 2.07 5.72
CA TRP A 43 -7.25 0.94 4.79
C TRP A 43 -7.75 1.36 3.41
N PHE A 44 -8.88 2.07 3.35
CA PHE A 44 -9.39 2.64 2.11
C PHE A 44 -8.34 3.51 1.40
N LEU A 45 -7.67 4.41 2.13
CA LEU A 45 -6.63 5.26 1.55
C LEU A 45 -5.41 4.47 1.09
N ALA A 46 -5.00 3.40 1.78
CA ALA A 46 -3.92 2.53 1.33
C ALA A 46 -4.27 1.81 0.02
N VAL A 47 -5.50 1.31 -0.10
CA VAL A 47 -6.00 0.70 -1.35
C VAL A 47 -6.05 1.75 -2.46
N TYR A 48 -6.61 2.92 -2.18
CA TYR A 48 -6.70 4.02 -3.14
C TYR A 48 -5.33 4.48 -3.62
N TRP A 49 -4.35 4.57 -2.72
CA TRP A 49 -2.97 4.92 -3.06
C TRP A 49 -2.30 3.85 -3.91
N CYS A 50 -2.51 2.57 -3.57
CA CYS A 50 -2.01 1.43 -4.35
C CYS A 50 -2.52 1.45 -5.79
N ASP A 51 -3.80 1.78 -5.99
CA ASP A 51 -4.45 1.78 -7.30
C ASP A 51 -3.97 2.92 -8.22
N GLN A 52 -3.39 3.99 -7.65
CA GLN A 52 -2.84 5.10 -8.43
C GLN A 52 -1.52 4.77 -9.15
N PHE A 53 -0.84 3.69 -8.76
CA PHE A 53 0.44 3.37 -9.39
C PHE A 53 0.25 2.79 -10.80
N PRO A 54 1.04 3.25 -11.79
CA PRO A 54 1.04 2.66 -13.12
C PRO A 54 1.77 1.31 -13.16
N THR A 55 2.64 1.05 -12.19
CA THR A 55 3.41 -0.19 -12.05
C THR A 55 2.72 -1.17 -11.10
N PRO A 56 2.99 -2.48 -11.20
CA PRO A 56 2.45 -3.47 -10.27
C PRO A 56 2.67 -3.07 -8.82
N ALA A 57 1.58 -2.96 -8.07
CA ALA A 57 1.59 -2.61 -6.66
C ALA A 57 0.56 -3.43 -5.89
N GLY A 58 0.85 -3.67 -4.61
CA GLY A 58 -0.08 -4.35 -3.73
C GLY A 58 0.20 -4.14 -2.24
N ILE A 59 -0.76 -4.55 -1.42
CA ILE A 59 -0.66 -4.52 0.04
C ILE A 59 -0.33 -5.92 0.55
N LEU A 60 0.83 -6.05 1.17
CA LEU A 60 1.35 -7.26 1.77
C LEU A 60 1.08 -7.27 3.28
N THR A 61 0.37 -8.29 3.74
CA THR A 61 0.02 -8.47 5.15
C THR A 61 1.05 -9.33 5.89
N HIS A 62 0.95 -9.37 7.22
CA HIS A 62 1.86 -10.13 8.08
C HIS A 62 1.86 -11.64 7.80
N ASP A 63 0.74 -12.18 7.32
CA ASP A 63 0.62 -13.58 6.91
C ASP A 63 1.35 -13.89 5.58
N GLY A 64 1.91 -12.86 4.93
CA GLY A 64 2.54 -12.98 3.62
C GLY A 64 1.52 -13.04 2.48
N GLN A 65 0.27 -12.62 2.71
CA GLN A 65 -0.75 -12.52 1.67
C GLN A 65 -0.70 -11.14 1.00
N VAL A 66 -0.88 -11.10 -0.32
CA VAL A 66 -1.03 -9.84 -1.06
C VAL A 66 -2.52 -9.60 -1.28
N THR A 67 -3.14 -8.81 -0.40
CA THR A 67 -4.61 -8.71 -0.32
C THR A 67 -5.24 -7.77 -1.34
N PHE A 68 -4.51 -6.75 -1.78
CA PHE A 68 -4.97 -5.82 -2.80
C PHE A 68 -3.85 -5.64 -3.81
N GLN A 69 -4.22 -5.67 -5.08
CA GLN A 69 -3.32 -5.54 -6.22
C GLN A 69 -3.96 -4.56 -7.19
N ASN A 70 -3.18 -3.60 -7.69
CA ASN A 70 -3.67 -2.71 -8.72
C ASN A 70 -3.80 -3.43 -10.07
N HIS A 71 -4.39 -2.75 -11.06
CA HIS A 71 -4.60 -3.33 -12.38
C HIS A 71 -3.32 -3.87 -13.03
N ALA A 72 -2.20 -3.17 -12.87
CA ALA A 72 -0.91 -3.60 -13.42
C ALA A 72 -0.40 -4.91 -12.79
N ALA A 73 -0.56 -5.10 -11.48
CA ALA A 73 -0.21 -6.34 -10.80
C ALA A 73 -1.12 -7.50 -11.21
N LEU A 74 -2.42 -7.24 -11.38
CA LEU A 74 -3.36 -8.25 -11.88
C LEU A 74 -3.05 -8.67 -13.31
N ALA A 75 -2.66 -7.73 -14.18
CA ALA A 75 -2.27 -8.02 -15.56
C ALA A 75 -0.95 -8.81 -15.65
N LEU A 76 0.00 -8.53 -14.76
CA LEU A 76 1.27 -9.28 -14.68
C LEU A 76 1.07 -10.69 -14.10
N GLY A 77 0.12 -10.85 -13.18
CA GLY A 77 -0.09 -12.07 -12.40
C GLY A 77 0.63 -12.01 -11.05
N GLU A 78 -0.10 -12.37 -10.00
CA GLU A 78 0.32 -12.21 -8.60
C GLU A 78 1.67 -12.86 -8.27
N THR A 79 1.95 -14.04 -8.82
CA THR A 79 3.20 -14.79 -8.56
C THR A 79 4.40 -14.23 -9.31
N LEU A 80 4.18 -13.54 -10.42
CA LEU A 80 5.21 -12.82 -11.17
C LEU A 80 5.50 -11.46 -10.54
N PHE A 81 4.47 -10.77 -10.04
CA PHE A 81 4.63 -9.53 -9.28
C PHE A 81 5.43 -9.75 -8.00
N LEU A 82 4.99 -10.67 -7.13
CA LEU A 82 5.64 -10.95 -5.87
C LEU A 82 5.59 -12.46 -5.55
N PRO A 83 6.67 -13.20 -5.86
CA PRO A 83 6.74 -14.65 -5.65
C PRO A 83 6.45 -15.04 -4.20
N LEU A 84 5.64 -16.09 -4.02
CA LEU A 84 5.19 -16.55 -2.71
C LEU A 84 6.33 -16.78 -1.73
N GLN A 85 7.46 -17.34 -2.21
CA GLN A 85 8.62 -17.66 -1.38
C GLN A 85 9.31 -16.41 -0.80
N LEU A 86 9.17 -15.26 -1.46
CA LEU A 86 9.85 -14.02 -1.07
C LEU A 86 9.00 -13.11 -0.19
N ARG A 87 7.69 -13.33 -0.14
CA ARG A 87 6.74 -12.46 0.58
C ARG A 87 7.09 -12.28 2.05
N LYS A 88 7.45 -13.35 2.76
CA LYS A 88 7.85 -13.25 4.18
C LYS A 88 9.12 -12.44 4.37
N ALA A 89 10.11 -12.60 3.50
CA ALA A 89 11.36 -11.84 3.56
C ALA A 89 11.08 -10.34 3.30
N VAL A 90 10.31 -10.04 2.25
CA VAL A 90 9.87 -8.68 1.89
C VAL A 90 9.07 -8.04 3.03
N PHE A 91 8.13 -8.78 3.65
CA PHE A 91 7.38 -8.28 4.80
C PHE A 91 8.30 -8.02 6.00
N SER A 92 9.30 -8.86 6.25
CA SER A 92 10.23 -8.68 7.36
C SER A 92 11.03 -7.37 7.25
N HIS A 93 11.35 -6.93 6.02
CA HIS A 93 11.93 -5.60 5.81
C HIS A 93 11.00 -4.47 6.25
N CYS A 94 9.69 -4.58 6.05
CA CYS A 94 8.72 -3.58 6.52
C CYS A 94 8.75 -3.41 8.05
N LEU A 95 9.04 -4.47 8.80
CA LEU A 95 9.09 -4.41 10.26
C LEU A 95 10.22 -3.55 10.81
N THR A 96 11.28 -3.30 10.02
CA THR A 96 12.38 -2.42 10.42
C THR A 96 12.13 -0.95 10.06
N LEU A 97 11.12 -0.67 9.23
CA LEU A 97 10.85 0.68 8.71
C LEU A 97 9.92 1.48 9.60
N MET A 98 10.20 2.77 9.77
CA MET A 98 9.24 3.70 10.34
C MET A 98 8.02 3.85 9.42
N PRO A 99 6.82 4.18 9.94
CA PRO A 99 5.65 4.41 9.10
C PRO A 99 5.93 5.47 8.02
N GLY A 100 5.68 5.13 6.75
CA GLY A 100 5.94 5.98 5.59
C GLY A 100 7.38 5.94 5.06
N GLU A 101 8.30 5.26 5.73
CA GLU A 101 9.66 5.05 5.24
C GLU A 101 9.68 4.00 4.12
N LEU A 102 10.57 4.22 3.15
CA LEU A 102 10.73 3.39 1.95
C LEU A 102 12.02 2.57 2.03
N ALA A 103 11.95 1.30 1.65
CA ALA A 103 13.11 0.46 1.40
C ALA A 103 13.01 -0.18 0.01
N THR A 104 14.15 -0.45 -0.60
CA THR A 104 14.21 -1.23 -1.85
C THR A 104 14.63 -2.66 -1.54
N TYR A 105 13.95 -3.62 -2.15
CA TYR A 105 14.29 -5.03 -2.11
C TYR A 105 14.52 -5.56 -3.52
N VAL A 106 15.64 -6.23 -3.73
CA VAL A 106 16.01 -6.80 -5.02
C VAL A 106 15.54 -8.24 -5.09
N ILE A 107 14.69 -8.54 -6.07
CA ILE A 107 14.25 -9.90 -6.35
C ILE A 107 15.22 -10.50 -7.38
N GLU A 108 16.13 -11.33 -6.88
CA GLU A 108 17.03 -12.13 -7.71
C GLU A 108 16.35 -13.47 -8.03
N GLN A 109 15.54 -13.51 -9.09
CA GLN A 109 15.03 -14.79 -9.58
C GLN A 109 16.11 -15.52 -10.37
N ALA A 110 16.48 -16.72 -9.89
CA ALA A 110 17.50 -17.59 -10.48
C ALA A 110 17.19 -18.07 -11.91
N CYS A 111 15.96 -17.89 -12.41
CA CYS A 111 15.51 -18.54 -13.65
C CYS A 111 15.38 -17.61 -14.88
N GLN A 112 15.43 -16.28 -14.75
CA GLN A 112 15.14 -15.40 -15.91
C GLN A 112 16.06 -14.19 -16.08
N GLY A 113 17.14 -14.05 -15.30
CA GLY A 113 18.15 -12.98 -15.51
C GLY A 113 17.66 -11.54 -15.32
N ASN A 114 16.35 -11.31 -15.26
CA ASN A 114 15.74 -10.03 -14.99
C ASN A 114 15.69 -9.82 -13.48
N LYS A 115 16.69 -9.09 -12.96
CA LYS A 115 16.64 -8.53 -11.62
C LYS A 115 15.51 -7.52 -11.59
N HIS A 116 14.48 -7.80 -10.79
CA HIS A 116 13.38 -6.87 -10.59
C HIS A 116 13.45 -6.27 -9.20
N GLN A 117 13.26 -4.96 -9.09
CA GLN A 117 13.29 -4.27 -7.80
C GLN A 117 11.87 -3.93 -7.36
N VAL A 118 11.60 -4.18 -6.09
CA VAL A 118 10.38 -3.70 -5.44
C VAL A 118 10.73 -2.69 -4.36
N GLU A 119 9.94 -1.65 -4.27
CA GLU A 119 9.95 -0.71 -3.17
C GLU A 119 8.90 -1.12 -2.15
N ILE A 120 9.26 -1.03 -0.87
CA ILE A 120 8.48 -1.46 0.28
C ILE A 120 8.27 -0.23 1.15
N MET A 121 7.03 0.07 1.49
CA MET A 121 6.66 1.12 2.43
C MET A 121 5.94 0.52 3.64
N GLY A 122 6.42 0.80 4.84
CA GLY A 122 5.72 0.42 6.06
C GLY A 122 4.51 1.30 6.33
N LEU A 123 3.34 0.69 6.54
CA LEU A 123 2.10 1.40 6.86
C LEU A 123 1.57 0.98 8.23
N ASP A 124 1.11 1.98 8.99
CA ASP A 124 0.42 1.78 10.26
C ASP A 124 -1.09 2.05 10.08
N ILE A 125 -1.83 1.00 9.74
CA ILE A 125 -3.26 1.08 9.44
C ILE A 125 -4.10 0.80 10.69
N ASP A 126 -3.92 -0.36 11.33
CA ASP A 126 -4.52 -0.71 12.61
C ASP A 126 -3.46 -1.37 13.50
N PRO A 127 -3.23 -0.86 14.72
CA PRO A 127 -2.24 -1.44 15.62
C PRO A 127 -2.55 -2.89 16.02
N ARG A 128 -3.80 -3.37 15.87
CA ARG A 128 -4.20 -4.75 16.19
C ARG A 128 -3.80 -5.76 15.11
N TYR A 129 -3.73 -5.33 13.86
CA TYR A 129 -3.32 -6.19 12.73
C TYR A 129 -1.82 -6.08 12.42
N GLY A 130 -1.11 -5.24 13.19
CA GLY A 130 0.30 -4.93 12.99
C GLY A 130 0.54 -4.00 11.81
N ARG A 131 1.82 -3.85 11.43
CA ARG A 131 2.19 -3.13 10.21
C ARG A 131 1.77 -3.92 8.98
N VAL A 132 1.37 -3.22 7.94
CA VAL A 132 1.28 -3.79 6.59
C VAL A 132 2.31 -3.13 5.69
N ALA A 133 2.74 -3.82 4.65
CA ALA A 133 3.67 -3.28 3.70
C ALA A 133 2.95 -2.93 2.40
N LEU A 134 3.06 -1.69 1.92
CA LEU A 134 2.75 -1.39 0.53
C LEU A 134 4.00 -1.74 -0.29
N VAL A 135 3.83 -2.64 -1.25
CA VAL A 135 4.90 -3.10 -2.11
C VAL A 135 4.58 -2.64 -3.52
N ARG A 136 5.54 -2.03 -4.21
CA ARG A 136 5.40 -1.66 -5.62
C ARG A 136 6.64 -2.00 -6.39
N THR A 137 6.44 -2.35 -7.64
CA THR A 137 7.50 -2.45 -8.64
C THR A 137 8.17 -1.09 -8.83
N LYS A 138 9.51 -1.05 -8.72
CA LYS A 138 10.30 0.12 -9.10
C LYS A 138 10.56 0.05 -10.60
N TYR A 139 10.41 1.16 -11.31
CA TYR A 139 10.88 1.24 -12.69
C TYR A 139 12.37 0.92 -12.69
N SER A 140 12.77 -0.12 -13.43
CA SER A 140 14.14 -0.22 -13.89
C SER A 140 14.26 0.75 -15.06
N ASP A 141 14.91 1.88 -14.87
CA ASP A 141 15.32 2.79 -15.95
C ASP A 141 16.42 2.13 -16.80
N SER A 142 16.12 0.97 -17.36
CA SER A 142 16.95 0.28 -18.31
C SER A 142 16.19 0.21 -19.63
N LEU A 143 15.92 1.38 -20.23
CA LEU A 143 15.57 1.56 -21.64
C LEU A 143 15.52 3.06 -22.02
N THR A 144 16.64 3.76 -21.85
CA THR A 144 16.98 4.89 -22.74
C THR A 144 18.45 4.78 -23.11
N SER A 145 18.70 4.00 -24.14
CA SER A 145 19.90 4.12 -24.97
C SER A 145 19.43 3.98 -26.41
N PHE A 146 19.11 5.10 -27.04
CA PHE A 146 19.25 5.37 -28.47
C PHE A 146 19.30 6.88 -28.68
#